data_AF-A0A4U3LWE1-F1
#
_entry.id   AF-A0A4U3LWE1-F1
#
_cell.length_a   1.000
_cell.length_b   1.000
_cell.length_c   1.000
_cell.angle_alpha   90.00
_cell.angle_beta   90.00
_cell.angle_gamma   90.00
#
_symmetry.space_group_name_H-M   'P 1'
#
loop_
_entity.id
_entity.type
_entity.pdbx_description
1 polymer ?
#
loop_
_entity_poly.entity_id
_entity_poly.type
_entity_poly.pdbx_seq_one_letter_code
_entity_poly.pdbx_strand_id
1 'polypeptide(L)'
;MDTGVQTALIGAGAGLLSGGIASLVAPWVTWQLERRRQLHKDRLAMLAEWREGLREAESNSPQMDRLRSFLTTPWYKTLRPHLNPSLRDDLELTPILAGSIGTPVIKYRQDVAVLLNDEIDRIAKEWDMA
;
A
#
# COMPACT_ATOMS: atom_id res chain seq x y z
N MET A 1 -29.68 -58.53 19.08
CA MET A 1 -28.84 -57.70 18.20
C MET A 1 -28.44 -56.50 19.00
N ASP A 2 -27.15 -56.44 19.36
CA ASP A 2 -26.63 -55.58 20.41
C ASP A 2 -26.50 -54.13 19.94
N THR A 3 -27.07 -53.23 20.73
CA THR A 3 -27.08 -51.78 20.52
C THR A 3 -25.69 -51.17 20.36
N GLY A 4 -24.64 -51.83 20.89
CA GLY A 4 -23.25 -51.38 20.81
C GLY A 4 -22.63 -51.39 19.40
N VAL A 5 -23.10 -52.25 18.49
CA VAL A 5 -22.55 -52.32 17.11
C VAL A 5 -23.05 -51.14 16.26
N GLN A 6 -24.28 -50.68 16.49
CA GLN A 6 -24.87 -49.55 15.76
C GLN A 6 -24.27 -48.20 16.19
N THR A 7 -23.98 -48.01 17.48
CA THR A 7 -23.30 -46.80 17.98
C THR A 7 -21.86 -46.69 17.48
N ALA A 8 -21.15 -47.81 17.35
CA ALA A 8 -19.78 -47.82 16.82
C ALA A 8 -19.72 -47.42 15.33
N LEU A 9 -20.70 -47.84 14.52
CA LEU A 9 -20.80 -47.45 13.11
C LEU A 9 -21.15 -45.96 12.91
N ILE A 10 -22.00 -45.40 13.77
CA ILE A 10 -22.34 -43.97 13.74
C ILE A 10 -21.15 -43.10 14.20
N GLY A 11 -20.40 -43.55 15.21
CA GLY A 11 -19.17 -42.89 15.66
C GLY A 11 -18.04 -42.92 14.62
N ALA A 12 -17.87 -44.04 13.91
CA ALA A 12 -16.88 -44.19 12.85
C ALA A 12 -17.23 -43.35 11.59
N GLY A 13 -18.52 -43.23 11.25
CA GLY A 13 -18.98 -42.41 10.12
C GLY A 13 -18.79 -40.90 10.33
N ALA A 14 -18.99 -40.42 11.57
CA ALA A 14 -18.79 -39.01 11.91
C ALA A 14 -17.32 -38.56 11.80
N GLY A 15 -16.37 -39.41 12.18
CA GLY A 15 -14.93 -39.11 12.12
C GLY A 15 -14.35 -39.05 10.70
N LEU A 16 -14.87 -39.86 9.77
CA LEU A 16 -14.43 -39.86 8.36
C LEU A 16 -14.95 -38.66 7.57
N LEU A 17 -16.17 -38.19 7.86
CA LEU A 17 -16.73 -37.01 7.20
C LEU A 17 -16.00 -35.72 7.61
N SER A 18 -15.57 -35.59 8.88
CA SER A 18 -14.74 -34.46 9.30
C SER A 18 -13.34 -34.47 8.66
N GLY A 19 -12.73 -35.66 8.46
CA GLY A 19 -11.43 -35.79 7.80
C GLY A 19 -11.48 -35.46 6.30
N GLY A 20 -12.55 -35.84 5.61
CA GLY A 20 -12.76 -35.56 4.18
C GLY A 20 -13.10 -34.10 3.88
N ILE A 21 -13.83 -33.41 4.76
CA ILE A 21 -14.16 -31.99 4.59
C ILE A 21 -12.94 -31.11 4.93
N ALA A 22 -12.14 -31.49 5.94
CA ALA A 22 -10.93 -30.76 6.29
C ALA A 22 -9.88 -30.72 5.16
N SER A 23 -9.75 -31.79 4.36
CA SER A 23 -8.82 -31.83 3.23
C SER A 23 -9.24 -30.91 2.08
N LEU A 24 -10.53 -30.63 1.95
CA LEU A 24 -11.07 -29.71 0.93
C LEU A 24 -11.02 -28.24 1.36
N VAL A 25 -11.09 -27.95 2.67
CA VAL A 25 -11.04 -26.57 3.19
C VAL A 25 -9.61 -26.07 3.38
N ALA A 26 -8.66 -26.97 3.68
CA ALA A 26 -7.26 -26.59 3.91
C ALA A 26 -6.59 -25.80 2.76
N PRO A 27 -6.79 -26.13 1.46
CA PRO A 27 -6.26 -25.33 0.36
C PRO A 27 -6.79 -23.88 0.33
N TRP A 28 -8.06 -23.68 0.66
CA TRP A 28 -8.70 -22.36 0.63
C TRP A 28 -8.19 -21.44 1.73
N VAL A 29 -8.05 -21.96 2.95
CA VAL A 29 -7.49 -21.21 4.08
C VAL A 29 -6.04 -20.81 3.79
N THR A 30 -5.25 -21.73 3.24
CA THR A 30 -3.86 -21.47 2.86
C THR A 30 -3.77 -20.40 1.78
N TRP A 31 -4.61 -20.48 0.75
CA TRP A 31 -4.66 -19.49 -0.32
C TRP A 31 -5.08 -18.11 0.18
N GLN A 32 -6.07 -18.04 1.07
CA GLN A 32 -6.52 -16.78 1.64
C GLN A 32 -5.43 -16.12 2.50
N LEU A 33 -4.68 -16.91 3.26
CA LEU A 33 -3.55 -16.43 4.05
C LEU A 33 -2.43 -15.94 3.13
N GLU A 34 -2.09 -16.69 2.09
CA GLU A 34 -1.04 -16.31 1.15
C GLU A 34 -1.40 -15.03 0.40
N ARG A 35 -2.66 -14.87 0.00
CA ARG A 35 -3.15 -13.63 -0.62
C ARG A 35 -3.01 -12.43 0.32
N ARG A 36 -3.32 -12.58 1.61
CA ARG A 36 -3.11 -11.51 2.60
C ARG A 36 -1.64 -11.15 2.78
N ARG A 37 -0.76 -12.17 2.85
CA ARG A 37 0.69 -11.97 2.94
C ARG A 37 1.22 -11.26 1.69
N GLN A 38 0.76 -11.64 0.51
CA GLN A 38 1.18 -11.00 -0.74
C GLN A 38 0.76 -9.53 -0.78
N LEU A 39 -0.49 -9.21 -0.46
CA LEU A 39 -0.96 -7.82 -0.38
C LEU A 39 -0.16 -6.98 0.63
N HIS A 40 0.18 -7.57 1.78
CA HIS A 40 1.00 -6.89 2.77
C HIS A 40 2.42 -6.64 2.26
N LYS A 41 3.05 -7.62 1.62
CA LYS A 41 4.37 -7.46 0.98
C LYS A 41 4.36 -6.40 -0.12
N ASP A 42 3.35 -6.40 -0.99
CA ASP A 42 3.26 -5.47 -2.11
C ASP A 42 3.12 -4.02 -1.62
N ARG A 43 2.30 -3.79 -0.59
CA ARG A 43 2.15 -2.48 0.05
C ARG A 43 3.42 -1.99 0.74
N LEU A 44 4.13 -2.88 1.45
CA LEU A 44 5.44 -2.53 2.03
C LEU A 44 6.47 -2.19 0.95
N ALA A 45 6.48 -2.92 -0.17
CA ALA A 45 7.35 -2.63 -1.30
C ALA A 45 7.05 -1.27 -1.91
N MET A 46 5.76 -0.92 -2.08
CA MET A 46 5.34 0.40 -2.55
C MET A 46 5.79 1.53 -1.60
N LEU A 47 5.57 1.37 -0.29
CA LEU A 47 6.01 2.37 0.71
C LEU A 47 7.53 2.57 0.68
N ALA A 48 8.29 1.48 0.55
CA ALA A 48 9.74 1.55 0.44
C ALA A 48 10.19 2.26 -0.84
N GLU A 49 9.55 1.97 -1.97
CA GLU A 49 9.82 2.63 -3.25
C GLU A 49 9.52 4.14 -3.18
N TRP A 50 8.40 4.53 -2.57
CA TRP A 50 8.04 5.95 -2.42
C TRP A 50 9.02 6.70 -1.53
N ARG A 51 9.43 6.12 -0.40
CA ARG A 51 10.41 6.73 0.51
C ARG A 51 11.78 6.87 -0.15
N GLU A 52 12.23 5.84 -0.87
CA GLU A 52 13.50 5.90 -1.59
C GLU A 52 13.44 6.94 -2.72
N GLY A 53 12.36 6.94 -3.50
CA GLY A 53 12.15 7.90 -4.57
C GLY A 53 12.09 9.36 -4.08
N LEU A 54 11.48 9.59 -2.92
CA LEU A 54 11.47 10.91 -2.27
C LEU A 54 12.88 11.33 -1.84
N ARG A 55 13.65 10.42 -1.21
CA ARG A 55 15.04 10.67 -0.80
C ARG A 55 15.94 10.98 -1.99
N GLU A 56 15.77 10.27 -3.10
CA GLU A 56 16.51 10.52 -4.34
C GLU A 56 16.14 11.89 -4.95
N ALA A 57 14.86 12.25 -4.94
CA ALA A 57 14.39 13.55 -5.42
C ALA A 57 14.95 14.72 -4.58
N GLU A 58 15.18 14.50 -3.29
CA GLU A 58 15.83 15.47 -2.41
C GLU A 58 17.33 15.63 -2.71
N SER A 59 18.04 14.54 -3.04
CA SER A 59 19.48 14.55 -3.25
C SER A 59 19.92 15.08 -4.62
N ASN A 60 19.16 14.78 -5.69
CA ASN A 60 19.69 14.81 -7.06
C ASN A 60 19.40 16.08 -7.88
N SER A 61 18.86 17.18 -7.32
CA SER A 61 18.47 18.32 -8.18
C SER A 61 18.73 19.72 -7.60
N PRO A 62 19.04 20.71 -8.45
CA PRO A 62 18.99 22.14 -8.09
C PRO A 62 17.55 22.54 -7.72
N GLN A 63 17.40 23.45 -6.75
CA GLN A 63 16.15 23.74 -6.04
C GLN A 63 14.90 24.06 -6.89
N MET A 64 15.03 24.46 -8.16
CA MET A 64 13.90 24.79 -9.04
C MET A 64 13.38 23.58 -9.83
N ASP A 65 14.28 22.71 -10.31
CA ASP A 65 13.92 21.59 -11.20
C ASP A 65 13.48 20.34 -10.46
N ARG A 66 13.74 20.26 -9.14
CA ARG A 66 13.30 19.17 -8.25
C ARG A 66 11.83 18.85 -8.46
N LEU A 67 10.97 19.85 -8.29
CA LEU A 67 9.52 19.66 -8.25
C LEU A 67 8.94 19.17 -9.57
N ARG A 68 9.50 19.60 -10.70
CA ARG A 68 9.01 19.18 -12.02
C ARG A 68 9.53 17.79 -12.40
N SER A 69 10.78 17.50 -12.07
CA SER A 69 11.41 16.23 -12.43
C SER A 69 10.69 15.06 -11.74
N PHE A 70 10.45 15.15 -10.43
CA PHE A 70 9.90 14.02 -9.69
C PHE A 70 8.46 13.66 -10.07
N LEU A 71 7.62 14.63 -10.49
CA LEU A 71 6.22 14.36 -10.90
C LEU A 71 6.11 13.40 -12.09
N THR A 72 7.19 13.25 -12.86
CA THR A 72 7.24 12.35 -14.01
C THR A 72 7.74 10.94 -13.68
N THR A 73 8.26 10.73 -12.46
CA THR A 73 8.88 9.48 -12.04
C THR A 73 7.85 8.35 -11.87
N PRO A 74 8.27 7.08 -12.04
CA PRO A 74 7.38 5.93 -11.83
C PRO A 74 6.79 5.86 -10.42
N TRP A 75 7.61 6.09 -9.39
CA TRP A 75 7.19 6.01 -7.98
C TRP A 75 6.12 7.06 -7.65
N TYR A 76 6.21 8.26 -8.22
CA TYR A 76 5.18 9.29 -8.00
C TYR A 76 3.85 8.90 -8.65
N LYS A 77 3.89 8.29 -9.85
CA LYS A 77 2.66 7.85 -10.54
C LYS A 77 1.89 6.78 -9.75
N THR A 78 2.60 5.91 -9.03
CA THR A 78 1.97 4.91 -8.17
C THR A 78 1.50 5.49 -6.84
N LEU A 79 2.19 6.51 -6.31
CA LEU A 79 1.76 7.26 -5.12
C LEU A 79 0.53 8.15 -5.37
N ARG A 80 0.48 8.82 -6.54
CA ARG A 80 -0.54 9.79 -6.94
C ARG A 80 -2.00 9.42 -6.62
N PRO A 81 -2.51 8.21 -6.93
CA PRO A 81 -3.90 7.85 -6.63
C PRO A 81 -4.19 7.75 -5.12
N HIS A 82 -3.17 7.66 -4.27
CA HIS A 82 -3.30 7.56 -2.83
C HIS A 82 -3.12 8.90 -2.09
N LEU A 83 -2.65 9.93 -2.80
CA LEU A 83 -2.47 11.27 -2.24
C LEU A 83 -3.82 11.94 -1.96
N ASN A 84 -3.84 12.75 -0.90
CA ASN A 84 -4.91 13.69 -0.65
C ASN A 84 -5.15 14.58 -1.89
N PRO A 85 -6.40 14.71 -2.37
CA PRO A 85 -6.72 15.53 -3.53
C PRO A 85 -6.17 16.96 -3.46
N SER A 86 -6.24 17.63 -2.30
CA SER A 86 -5.75 19.00 -2.16
C SER A 86 -4.23 19.09 -2.33
N LEU A 87 -3.50 18.17 -1.70
CA LEU A 87 -2.03 18.12 -1.81
C LEU A 87 -1.61 17.78 -3.25
N ARG A 88 -2.30 16.85 -3.90
CA ARG A 88 -2.03 16.50 -5.30
C ARG A 88 -2.23 17.71 -6.21
N ASP A 89 -3.35 18.42 -6.04
CA ASP A 89 -3.67 19.58 -6.86
C ASP A 89 -2.63 20.71 -6.64
N ASP A 90 -2.22 20.95 -5.39
CA ASP A 90 -1.14 21.90 -5.06
C ASP A 90 0.19 21.52 -5.74
N LEU A 91 0.55 20.24 -5.74
CA LEU A 91 1.76 19.73 -6.39
C LEU A 91 1.72 19.85 -7.93
N GLU A 92 0.55 19.62 -8.54
CA GLU A 92 0.37 19.62 -10.00
C GLU A 92 0.11 21.03 -10.58
N LEU A 93 -0.46 21.96 -9.81
CA LEU A 93 -0.76 23.34 -10.23
C LEU A 93 0.42 24.29 -10.06
N THR A 94 1.26 24.09 -9.03
CA THR A 94 2.43 24.93 -8.75
C THR A 94 3.39 25.09 -9.95
N PRO A 95 3.69 24.06 -10.76
CA PRO A 95 4.58 24.17 -11.91
C PRO A 95 4.06 25.11 -13.01
N ILE A 96 2.75 25.25 -13.17
CA ILE A 96 2.12 26.00 -14.27
C ILE A 96 2.15 27.51 -13.98
N LEU A 97 1.93 27.90 -12.72
CA LEU A 97 1.81 29.30 -12.33
C LEU A 97 3.17 29.98 -12.07
N ALA A 98 4.16 29.24 -11.57
CA ALA A 98 5.49 29.78 -11.25
C ALA A 98 6.27 30.29 -12.47
N GLY A 99 5.91 29.87 -13.68
CA GLY A 99 6.53 30.35 -14.92
C GLY A 99 5.85 31.58 -15.54
N SER A 100 4.62 31.89 -15.17
CA SER A 100 3.79 32.89 -15.89
C SER A 100 3.50 34.15 -15.08
N ILE A 101 3.57 34.11 -13.76
CA ILE A 101 3.21 35.23 -12.90
C ILE A 101 4.32 35.33 -11.86
N GLY A 102 5.09 36.42 -11.88
CA GLY A 102 6.21 36.68 -10.98
C GLY A 102 5.80 36.87 -9.51
N THR A 103 4.86 36.08 -9.00
CA THR A 103 4.53 36.03 -7.59
C THR A 103 5.69 35.41 -6.81
N PRO A 104 6.03 35.95 -5.63
CA PRO A 104 7.05 35.36 -4.79
C PRO A 104 6.67 33.91 -4.53
N VAL A 105 7.51 32.98 -5.00
CA VAL A 105 7.42 31.56 -4.68
C VAL A 105 7.54 31.48 -3.16
N ILE A 106 6.39 31.45 -2.48
CA ILE A 106 6.29 31.34 -1.04
C ILE A 106 7.09 30.11 -0.61
N LYS A 107 7.63 30.17 0.62
CA LYS A 107 8.53 29.24 1.34
C LYS A 107 8.21 27.72 1.31
N TYR A 108 7.38 27.22 0.40
CA TYR A 108 6.90 25.84 0.25
C TYR A 108 7.94 24.77 -0.12
N ARG A 109 9.21 25.11 -0.37
CA ARG A 109 10.17 24.14 -0.94
C ARG A 109 10.68 23.09 0.04
N GLN A 110 10.84 23.45 1.31
CA GLN A 110 11.09 22.49 2.38
C GLN A 110 9.80 21.79 2.81
N ASP A 111 8.66 22.44 2.60
CA ASP A 111 7.36 21.89 2.99
C ASP A 111 6.93 20.72 2.09
N VAL A 112 7.22 20.71 0.78
CA VAL A 112 6.74 19.63 -0.10
C VAL A 112 7.28 18.24 0.30
N ALA A 113 8.56 18.13 0.62
CA ALA A 113 9.15 16.86 1.05
C ALA A 113 8.53 16.37 2.37
N VAL A 114 8.35 17.29 3.33
CA VAL A 114 7.70 17.02 4.61
C VAL A 114 6.24 16.60 4.39
N LEU A 115 5.49 17.33 3.56
CA LEU A 115 4.10 17.03 3.23
C LEU A 115 3.94 15.67 2.53
N LEU A 116 4.84 15.33 1.60
CA LEU A 116 4.85 14.03 0.95
C LEU A 116 5.21 12.91 1.92
N ASN A 117 6.19 13.14 2.81
CA ASN A 117 6.55 12.17 3.82
C ASN A 117 5.41 11.94 4.83
N ASP A 118 4.77 13.01 5.31
CA ASP A 118 3.60 12.95 6.18
C ASP A 118 2.44 12.21 5.51
N GLU A 119 2.25 12.41 4.20
CA GLU A 119 1.22 11.72 3.43
C GLU A 119 1.54 10.23 3.23
N ILE A 120 2.81 9.88 3.01
CA ILE A 120 3.27 8.49 2.97
C ILE A 120 3.03 7.82 4.34
N ASP A 121 3.30 8.51 5.44
CA ASP A 121 3.06 8.00 6.78
C ASP A 121 1.56 7.86 7.09
N ARG A 122 0.73 8.79 6.61
CA ARG A 122 -0.73 8.67 6.66
C ARG A 122 -1.21 7.42 5.92
N ILE A 123 -0.70 7.17 4.71
CA ILE A 123 -1.05 5.98 3.91
C ILE A 123 -0.57 4.70 4.61
N ALA A 124 0.65 4.70 5.16
CA ALA A 124 1.18 3.56 5.91
C ALA A 124 0.29 3.20 7.11
N LYS A 125 -0.19 4.21 7.84
CA LYS A 125 -1.14 4.03 8.95
C LYS A 125 -2.51 3.53 8.48
N GLU A 126 -3.05 4.06 7.39
CA GLU A 126 -4.31 3.59 6.78
C GLU A 126 -4.23 2.10 6.38
N TRP A 127 -3.04 1.65 5.98
CA TRP A 127 -2.78 0.27 5.61
C TRP A 127 -2.38 -0.66 6.76
N ASP A 128 -2.34 -0.16 8.00
CA ASP A 128 -1.91 -0.89 9.20
C ASP A 128 -0.46 -1.41 9.09
N MET A 129 0.45 -0.54 8.62
CA MET A 129 1.86 -0.86 8.37
C MET A 129 2.85 -0.12 9.28
N ALA A 130 2.39 0.86 10.05
CA ALA A 130 3.21 1.73 10.90
C ALA A 130 2.44 2.20 12.13
#